data_AF-A0A0F2NND4-F1
#
_entry.id   AF-A0A0F2NND4-F1
#
_cell.length_a   1.000
_cell.length_b   1.000
_cell.length_c   1.000
_cell.angle_alpha   90.00
_cell.angle_beta   90.00
_cell.angle_gamma   90.00
#
_symmetry.space_group_name_H-M   'P 1'
#
loop_
_entity.id
_entity.type
_entity.pdbx_description
1 polymer ?
#
loop_
_entity_poly.entity_id
_entity_poly.type
_entity_poly.pdbx_seq_one_letter_code
_entity_poly.pdbx_strand_id
1 'polypeptide(L)' 'MFFRDAKASYDTANIGNLRLVPQDDTLQDIRSDYKAMDEMFMGSFPSFDEIIKSLALFEARINAA' A
#
# COMPACT_ATOMS: atom_id res chain seq x y z
N MET A 1 -11.15 3.06 -18.19
CA MET A 1 -10.47 1.75 -18.31
C MET A 1 -10.45 1.11 -16.94
N PHE A 2 -10.98 -0.11 -16.80
CA PHE A 2 -10.90 -0.89 -15.56
C PHE A 2 -9.76 -1.90 -15.71
N PHE A 3 -8.72 -1.78 -14.89
CA PHE A 3 -7.65 -2.78 -14.81
C PHE A 3 -8.16 -3.97 -14.00
N ARG A 4 -8.99 -4.82 -14.65
CA ARG A 4 -9.43 -6.09 -14.08
C ARG A 4 -8.24 -7.05 -14.13
N ASP A 5 -7.57 -7.21 -13.00
CA ASP A 5 -6.50 -8.18 -12.86
C ASP A 5 -7.10 -9.53 -12.45
N ALA A 6 -6.83 -10.60 -13.19
CA ALA A 6 -7.37 -11.93 -12.88
C ALA A 6 -6.83 -12.50 -11.55
N LYS A 7 -5.76 -11.90 -11.02
CA LYS A 7 -5.19 -12.22 -9.70
C LYS A 7 -5.85 -11.46 -8.55
N ALA A 8 -6.65 -10.43 -8.84
CA ALA A 8 -7.37 -9.71 -7.81
C ALA A 8 -8.59 -10.53 -7.40
N SER A 9 -8.62 -10.96 -6.14
CA SER A 9 -9.76 -11.70 -5.57
C SER A 9 -10.89 -10.73 -5.22
N TYR A 10 -11.55 -10.20 -6.25
CA TYR A 10 -12.66 -9.25 -6.10
C TYR A 10 -13.81 -9.82 -5.26
N ASP A 11 -14.04 -11.15 -5.31
CA ASP A 11 -15.03 -11.85 -4.50
C ASP A 11 -14.71 -11.84 -2.99
N THR A 12 -13.43 -11.70 -2.62
CA THR A 12 -13.02 -11.65 -1.20
C THR A 12 -12.69 -10.26 -0.72
N ALA A 13 -12.69 -9.25 -1.61
CA ALA A 13 -12.47 -7.85 -1.26
C ALA A 13 -13.72 -7.25 -0.59
N ASN A 14 -14.10 -7.82 0.56
CA ASN A 14 -15.20 -7.34 1.37
C ASN A 14 -14.71 -6.20 2.26
N ILE A 15 -15.58 -5.21 2.43
CA ILE A 15 -15.40 -4.15 3.43
C ILE A 15 -15.29 -4.86 4.80
N GLY A 16 -14.13 -4.76 5.45
CA GLY A 16 -13.82 -5.46 6.72
C GLY A 16 -12.62 -6.40 6.68
N ASN A 17 -12.22 -6.92 5.51
CA ASN A 17 -11.01 -7.77 5.36
C ASN A 17 -9.98 -7.19 4.40
N LEU A 18 -10.20 -5.96 3.90
CA LEU A 18 -9.35 -5.34 2.91
C LEU A 18 -7.98 -5.13 3.54
N ARG A 19 -6.93 -5.63 2.87
CA ARG A 19 -5.55 -5.40 3.27
C ARG A 19 -4.89 -4.48 2.25
N LEU A 20 -4.68 -3.24 2.64
CA LEU A 20 -3.95 -2.22 1.88
C LEU A 20 -2.46 -2.24 2.21
N VAL A 21 -2.10 -2.58 3.46
CA VAL A 21 -0.70 -2.67 3.87
C VAL A 21 -0.17 -4.07 3.55
N PRO A 22 0.89 -4.19 2.71
CA PRO A 22 1.46 -5.48 2.37
C PRO A 22 2.04 -6.20 3.60
N GLN A 23 2.22 -7.52 3.50
CA GLN A 23 2.84 -8.33 4.56
C GLN A 23 4.31 -7.91 4.79
N ASP A 24 4.83 -8.14 6.01
CA ASP A 24 6.14 -7.65 6.45
C ASP A 24 7.30 -7.98 5.48
N ASP A 25 7.30 -9.18 4.89
CA ASP A 25 8.33 -9.59 3.94
C ASP A 25 8.33 -8.70 2.69
N THR A 26 7.14 -8.46 2.10
CA THR A 26 6.98 -7.59 0.93
C THR A 26 7.21 -6.12 1.28
N LEU A 27 6.96 -5.73 2.53
CA LEU A 27 7.13 -4.36 2.99
C LEU A 27 8.62 -3.96 3.04
N GLN A 28 9.52 -4.89 3.38
CA GLN A 28 10.97 -4.65 3.31
C GLN A 28 11.48 -4.49 1.88
N ASP A 29 10.99 -5.31 0.95
CA ASP A 29 11.34 -5.23 -0.47
C ASP A 29 10.93 -3.86 -1.03
N ILE A 30 9.66 -3.49 -0.84
CA ILE A 30 9.13 -2.20 -1.30
C ILE A 30 9.88 -1.02 -0.63
N ARG A 31 10.26 -1.13 0.65
CA ARG A 31 11.04 -0.09 1.33
C ARG A 31 12.43 0.09 0.70
N SER A 32 13.07 -1.01 0.31
CA SER A 32 14.38 -0.99 -0.33
C SER A 32 14.29 -0.39 -1.73
N ASP A 33 13.26 -0.77 -2.49
CA ASP A 33 12.96 -0.18 -3.79
C ASP A 33 12.63 1.30 -3.69
N TYR A 34 11.83 1.71 -2.69
CA TYR A 34 11.49 3.11 -2.43
C TYR A 34 12.73 3.95 -2.16
N LYS A 35 13.69 3.40 -1.40
CA LYS A 35 14.98 4.03 -1.14
C LYS A 35 15.89 4.05 -2.37
N ALA A 36 15.82 3.06 -3.25
CA ALA A 36 16.56 3.08 -4.51
C ALA A 36 16.04 4.16 -5.48
N MET A 37 14.75 4.50 -5.37
CA MET A 37 14.13 5.59 -6.14
C MET A 37 14.38 6.99 -5.54
N ASP A 38 15.00 7.08 -4.35
CA ASP A 38 15.33 8.32 -3.65
C ASP A 38 16.06 9.33 -4.55
N GLU A 39 17.03 8.84 -5.32
CA GLU A 39 17.83 9.65 -6.25
C GLU A 39 17.02 10.23 -7.42
N MET A 40 15.81 9.69 -7.69
CA MET A 40 14.91 10.17 -8.75
C MET A 40 13.91 11.22 -8.23
N PHE A 41 13.75 11.38 -6.92
CA PHE A 41 12.80 12.34 -6.36
C PHE A 41 13.42 13.74 -6.27
N MET A 42 13.05 14.63 -7.20
CA MET A 42 13.33 16.05 -7.06
C MET A 42 12.29 16.70 -6.12
N GLY A 43 12.58 16.73 -4.82
CA GLY A 43 11.79 17.50 -3.84
C GLY A 43 11.66 16.83 -2.47
N SER A 44 10.85 17.43 -1.59
CA SER A 44 10.48 16.82 -0.31
C SER A 44 9.39 15.79 -0.52
N PHE A 45 9.75 14.51 -0.63
CA PHE A 45 8.80 13.41 -0.67
C PHE A 45 8.54 12.91 0.76
N PRO A 46 7.33 12.39 1.05
CA PRO A 46 7.01 11.85 2.37
C PRO A 46 7.84 10.59 2.66
N SER A 47 8.16 10.37 3.92
CA SER A 47 8.88 9.16 4.30
C SER A 47 8.05 7.90 4.02
N PHE A 48 8.72 6.79 3.73
CA PHE A 48 8.05 5.50 3.52
C PHE A 48 7.12 5.14 4.69
N ASP A 49 7.58 5.38 5.92
CA ASP A 49 6.80 5.19 7.15
C ASP A 49 5.52 6.03 7.20
N GLU A 50 5.54 7.29 6.72
CA GLU A 50 4.34 8.13 6.65
C GLU A 50 3.32 7.62 5.63
N ILE A 51 3.79 7.08 4.50
CA ILE A 51 2.94 6.45 3.48
C ILE A 51 2.26 5.21 4.06
N ILE A 52 3.04 4.31 4.66
CA ILE A 52 2.52 3.08 5.28
C ILE A 52 1.54 3.40 6.41
N LYS A 53 1.85 4.40 7.26
CA LYS A 53 0.95 4.84 8.33
C LYS A 53 -0.36 5.37 7.78
N SER A 54 -0.33 6.14 6.69
CA SER A 54 -1.53 6.65 6.04
C SER A 54 -2.35 5.52 5.43
N LEU A 55 -1.71 4.55 4.76
CA LEU A 55 -2.36 3.35 4.22
C LEU A 55 -3.03 2.52 5.32
N ALA A 56 -2.37 2.33 6.46
CA ALA A 56 -2.94 1.63 7.61
C ALA A 56 -4.17 2.34 8.18
N LEU A 57 -4.15 3.68 8.23
CA LEU A 57 -5.32 4.47 8.64
C LEU A 57 -6.48 4.32 7.67
N PHE A 58 -6.21 4.33 6.36
CA PHE A 58 -7.24 4.08 5.35
C PHE A 58 -7.79 2.66 5.44
N GLU A 59 -6.93 1.67 5.65
CA GLU A 59 -7.32 0.27 5.87
C GLU A 59 -8.27 0.14 7.06
N ALA A 60 -7.90 0.70 8.21
CA ALA A 60 -8.74 0.70 9.40
C ALA A 60 -10.08 1.41 9.17
N ARG A 61 -10.06 2.55 8.47
CA ARG A 61 -11.27 3.34 8.20
C ARG A 61 -12.21 2.66 7.20
N ILE A 62 -11.67 1.98 6.20
CA ILE A 62 -12.45 1.18 5.24
C ILE A 62 -13.00 -0.06 5.92
N ASN A 63 -12.21 -0.75 6.74
CA ASN A 63 -12.65 -1.94 7.45
C ASN A 63 -13.57 -1.66 8.66
N ALA A 64 -13.69 -0.41 9.09
CA ALA A 64 -14.60 0.03 10.15
C ALA A 64 -15.96 0.56 9.63
N ALA A 65 -16.20 0.52 8.32
CA ALA A 65 -17.43 1.01 7.68
C ALA A 65 -18.53 -0.05 7.59
#